data_AF-A0A3P7DP52-F1
#
_entry.id   AF-A0A3P7DP52-F1
#
_cell.length_a   1.000
_cell.length_b   1.000
_cell.length_c   1.000
_cell.angle_alpha   90.00
_cell.angle_beta   90.00
_cell.angle_gamma   90.00
#
_symmetry.space_group_name_H-M   'P 1'
#
loop_
_entity.id
_entity.type
_entity.pdbx_description
1 polymer ?
#
loop_
_entity_poly.entity_id
_entity_poly.type
_entity_poly.pdbx_seq_one_letter_code
_entity_poly.pdbx_strand_id
1 'polypeptide(L)' 'MIQKRKTMHPEWNVCWDTSVIDGRVLQVILLNGTTPIADATMRQQDIISKCKGENATHVWINLKPAGRILAQACHIGNPG' A
#
# COMPACT_ATOMS: atom_id res chain seq x y z
N MET A 1 -4.60 -11.03 12.02
CA MET A 1 -5.00 -10.34 10.77
C MET A 1 -5.68 -11.37 9.87
N ILE A 2 -6.82 -11.06 9.25
CA ILE A 2 -7.52 -11.99 8.34
C ILE A 2 -7.53 -11.37 6.94
N GLN A 3 -6.97 -12.10 5.97
CA GLN A 3 -6.94 -11.68 4.58
C GLN A 3 -8.30 -11.91 3.91
N LYS A 4 -9.03 -10.82 3.61
CA LYS A 4 -10.36 -10.87 2.96
C LYS A 4 -10.34 -10.71 1.43
N ARG A 5 -9.22 -10.30 0.83
CA ARG A 5 -9.05 -10.14 -0.64
C ARG A 5 -7.92 -11.07 -1.10
N LYS A 6 -7.94 -11.51 -2.35
CA LYS A 6 -6.83 -12.27 -2.96
C LYS A 6 -5.54 -11.43 -2.91
N THR A 7 -4.40 -12.08 -2.65
CA THR A 7 -3.09 -11.43 -2.73
C THR A 7 -2.85 -10.92 -4.14
N MET A 8 -2.35 -9.70 -4.26
CA MET A 8 -1.95 -9.13 -5.54
C MET A 8 -0.44 -9.23 -5.68
N HIS A 9 0.02 -9.44 -6.92
CA HIS A 9 1.43 -9.45 -7.29
C HIS A 9 1.65 -8.36 -8.34
N PRO A 10 1.56 -7.08 -7.97
CA PRO A 10 1.76 -5.99 -8.92
C PRO A 10 3.23 -5.95 -9.35
N GLU A 11 3.45 -5.68 -10.63
CA GLU A 11 4.77 -5.30 -11.13
C GLU A 11 5.20 -3.94 -10.56
N TRP A 12 6.48 -3.61 -10.63
CA TRP A 12 6.95 -2.27 -10.24
C TRP A 12 6.39 -1.20 -11.18
N ASN A 13 6.13 0.00 -10.64
CA ASN A 13 5.62 1.16 -11.38
C ASN A 13 4.21 1.01 -12.00
N VAL A 14 3.40 0.07 -11.51
CA VAL A 14 1.97 -0.02 -11.87
C VAL A 14 1.08 0.54 -10.78
N CYS A 15 -0.07 1.08 -11.18
CA CYS A 15 -1.09 1.58 -10.26
C CYS A 15 -2.18 0.53 -10.04
N TRP A 16 -2.80 0.56 -8.87
CA TRP A 16 -3.98 -0.23 -8.54
C TRP A 16 -4.86 0.53 -7.55
N ASP A 17 -6.16 0.34 -7.67
CA ASP A 17 -7.14 0.98 -6.80
C ASP A 17 -7.62 0.04 -5.70
N THR A 18 -7.97 0.63 -4.56
CA THR A 18 -8.57 -0.12 -3.46
C THR A 18 -9.55 0.71 -2.67
N SER A 19 -10.63 0.05 -2.28
CA SER A 19 -11.60 0.63 -1.35
C SER A 19 -10.95 0.83 0.00
N VAL A 20 -11.23 1.98 0.60
CA VAL A 20 -10.86 2.31 1.97
C VAL A 20 -11.92 1.73 2.88
N ILE A 21 -11.51 0.91 3.85
CA ILE A 21 -12.41 0.37 4.87
C ILE A 21 -11.80 0.65 6.23
N ASP A 22 -12.62 1.13 7.17
CA ASP A 22 -12.16 1.40 8.53
C ASP A 22 -11.56 0.16 9.19
N GLY A 23 -10.44 0.36 9.87
CA GLY A 23 -9.66 -0.71 10.51
C GLY A 23 -8.91 -1.64 9.54
N ARG A 24 -9.00 -1.43 8.22
CA ARG A 24 -8.30 -2.25 7.23
C ARG A 24 -6.85 -1.82 7.07
N VAL A 25 -5.99 -2.81 6.89
CA VAL A 25 -4.56 -2.64 6.66
C VAL A 25 -4.17 -3.11 5.27
N LEU A 26 -3.10 -2.50 4.74
CA LEU A 26 -2.33 -2.97 3.61
C LEU A 26 -1.08 -3.66 4.16
N GLN A 27 -0.89 -4.92 3.79
CA GLN A 27 0.38 -5.64 4.00
C GLN A 27 1.13 -5.68 2.67
N VAL A 28 2.38 -5.22 2.70
CA VAL A 28 3.30 -5.31 1.56
C VAL A 28 4.40 -6.29 1.92
N ILE A 29 4.65 -7.24 1.03
CA ILE A 29 5.72 -8.24 1.17
C ILE A 29 6.63 -8.09 -0.04
N LEU A 30 7.91 -7.80 0.22
CA LEU A 30 8.94 -7.78 -0.79
C LEU A 30 9.45 -9.21 -0.97
N LEU A 31 9.39 -9.70 -2.21
CA LEU A 31 9.84 -11.04 -2.59
C LEU A 31 11.14 -10.94 -3.40
N ASN A 32 12.06 -11.87 -3.16
CA ASN A 32 13.14 -12.22 -4.06
C ASN A 32 12.79 -13.57 -4.72
N GLY A 33 12.31 -13.51 -5.97
CA GLY A 33 11.63 -14.64 -6.60
C GLY A 33 10.36 -15.00 -5.80
N THR A 34 10.35 -16.17 -5.17
CA THR A 34 9.25 -16.62 -4.30
C THR A 34 9.54 -16.47 -2.81
N THR A 35 10.75 -16.02 -2.44
CA THR A 35 11.18 -15.92 -1.03
C THR A 35 10.89 -14.54 -0.46
N PRO A 36 10.08 -14.42 0.61
CA PRO A 36 9.90 -13.14 1.32
C PRO A 36 11.20 -12.68 1.97
N ILE A 37 11.59 -11.43 1.72
CA ILE A 37 12.82 -10.85 2.28
C ILE A 37 12.56 -9.69 3.23
N ALA A 38 11.43 -8.99 3.07
CA ALA A 38 11.03 -7.92 3.96
C ALA A 38 9.53 -7.63 3.85
N ASP A 39 8.93 -7.02 4.87
CA ASP A 39 7.51 -6.68 4.86
C ASP A 39 7.20 -5.37 5.60
N ALA A 40 6.00 -4.84 5.35
CA ALA A 40 5.41 -3.75 6.11
C ALA A 40 3.90 -3.90 6.19
N THR A 41 3.33 -3.46 7.31
CA THR A 41 1.88 -3.35 7.50
C THR A 41 1.54 -1.91 7.85
N MET A 42 0.53 -1.34 7.17
CA MET A 42 0.05 0.01 7.42
C MET A 42 -1.48 0.06 7.35
N ARG A 43 -2.11 0.92 8.16
CA ARG A 43 -3.55 1.19 8.02
C ARG A 43 -3.81 1.96 6.74
N GLN A 44 -4.90 1.65 6.05
CA GLN A 44 -5.32 2.42 4.87
C GLN A 44 -5.56 3.89 5.21
N GLN A 45 -6.15 4.17 6.38
CA GLN A 45 -6.37 5.52 6.90
C GLN A 45 -5.06 6.32 7.03
N ASP A 46 -3.98 5.68 7.50
CA ASP A 46 -2.65 6.31 7.65
C ASP A 46 -2.01 6.65 6.28
N ILE A 47 -2.40 5.97 5.19
CA ILE A 47 -1.98 6.29 3.82
C ILE A 47 -2.78 7.51 3.33
N ILE A 48 -4.11 7.47 3.48
CA ILE A 48 -5.02 8.51 3.00
C ILE A 48 -4.76 9.83 3.70
N SER A 49 -4.45 9.80 4.99
CA SER A 49 -4.08 11.01 5.76
C SER A 49 -2.84 11.71 5.21
N LYS A 50 -2.03 11.04 4.37
CA LYS A 50 -0.89 11.63 3.65
C LYS A 50 -1.24 12.12 2.25
N CYS A 51 -2.34 11.66 1.66
CA CYS A 51 -2.77 12.09 0.34
C CYS A 51 -3.22 13.56 0.35
N LYS A 52 -2.83 14.32 -0.66
CA LYS A 52 -3.22 15.73 -0.84
C LYS A 52 -4.37 15.86 -1.86
N GLY A 53 -5.48 15.21 -1.56
CA GLY A 53 -6.61 15.07 -2.49
C GLY A 53 -6.29 14.11 -3.64
N GLU A 54 -6.69 14.47 -4.86
CA GLU A 54 -6.48 13.66 -6.06
C GLU A 54 -5.02 13.69 -6.57
N ASN A 55 -4.20 14.63 -6.07
CA ASN A 55 -2.79 14.69 -6.41
C ASN A 55 -1.99 13.55 -5.77
N ALA A 56 -1.27 12.81 -6.60
CA ALA A 56 -0.37 11.76 -6.16
C ALA A 56 0.68 12.31 -5.19
N THR A 57 0.81 11.65 -4.04
CA THR A 57 1.79 11.96 -3.00
C THR A 57 2.76 10.81 -2.82
N HIS A 58 4.04 11.12 -2.74
CA HIS A 58 5.10 10.14 -2.49
C HIS A 58 5.11 9.71 -1.03
N VAL A 59 4.98 8.40 -0.79
CA VAL A 59 5.01 7.80 0.54
C VAL A 59 6.13 6.78 0.61
N TRP A 60 7.11 7.03 1.48
CA TRP A 60 8.11 6.03 1.83
C TRP A 60 7.51 5.03 2.83
N ILE A 61 7.60 3.75 2.49
CA ILE A 61 7.17 2.64 3.32
C ILE A 61 8.42 1.94 3.84
N ASN A 62 8.67 2.04 5.14
CA ASN A 62 9.79 1.36 5.79
C ASN A 62 9.44 -0.12 5.97
N LEU A 63 10.31 -0.99 5.47
CA LEU A 63 10.16 -2.43 5.60
C LEU A 63 10.95 -2.96 6.82
N LYS A 64 10.60 -4.16 7.26
CA LYS A 64 11.32 -4.95 8.25
C LYS A 64 11.81 -6.26 7.60
N PRO A 65 13.02 -6.76 7.91
CA PRO A 65 13.96 -6.22 8.88
C PRO A 65 14.73 -4.97 8.38
N ALA A 66 14.78 -4.73 7.07
CA ALA A 66 15.51 -3.61 6.48
C ALA A 66 14.89 -3.14 5.16
N GLY A 67 15.30 -1.94 4.72
CA GLY A 67 14.91 -1.36 3.44
C GLY A 67 13.66 -0.49 3.49
N ARG A 68 13.36 0.15 2.36
CA ARG A 68 12.17 0.95 2.15
C ARG A 68 11.76 0.93 0.68
N ILE A 69 10.46 1.02 0.42
CA ILE A 69 9.92 1.19 -0.93
C ILE A 69 9.26 2.56 -1.07
N LEU A 70 9.32 3.12 -2.27
CA LEU A 70 8.60 4.34 -2.62
C LEU A 70 7.27 3.95 -3.25
N ALA A 71 6.17 4.43 -2.68
CA ALA A 71 4.85 4.33 -3.28
C ALA A 71 4.33 5.72 -3.66
N GLN A 72 3.49 5.79 -4.68
CA GLN A 72 2.63 6.94 -4.93
C GLN A 72 1.22 6.58 -4.47
N ALA A 73 0.57 7.49 -3.75
CA ALA A 73 -0.81 7.34 -3.32
C ALA A 73 -1.58 8.64 -3.61
N CYS A 74 -2.79 8.51 -4.15
CA CYS A 74 -3.76 9.59 -4.22
C CYS A 74 -5.08 9.11 -3.59
N HIS A 75 -5.89 10.07 -3.14
CA HIS A 75 -7.24 9.76 -2.68
C HIS A 75 -8.21 10.03 -3.82
N ILE A 76 -8.78 8.97 -4.39
CA ILE A 76 -9.80 9.06 -5.43
C ILE A 76 -11.15 9.20 -4.70
N GLY A 77 -11.72 10.40 -4.73
CA GLY A 77 -13.06 10.63 -4.22
C GLY A 77 -14.09 9.88 -5.06
N ASN A 78 -15.19 9.43 -4.46
CA ASN A 78 -16.35 9.07 -5.27
C ASN A 78 -16.87 10.36 -5.94
N PRO A 79 -17.13 10.37 -7.26
CA PRO A 79 -17.94 11.42 -7.83
C PRO A 79 -19.31 11.34 -7.14
N GLY A 80 -19.71 12.45 -6.51
CA GLY A 80 -21.01 12.58 -5.85
C GLY A 80 -22.17 12.46 -6.81
#